data_AF-E1X2I3-F1
#
_entry.id   AF-E1X2I3-F1
#
_cell.length_a   1.000
_cell.length_b   1.000
_cell.length_c   1.000
_cell.angle_alpha   90.00
_cell.angle_beta   90.00
_cell.angle_gamma   90.00
#
_symmetry.space_group_name_H-M   'P 1'
#
loop_
_entity.id
_entity.type
_entity.pdbx_description
1 polymer ?
#
loop_
_entity_poly.entity_id
_entity_poly.type
_entity_poly.pdbx_seq_one_letter_code
_entity_poly.pdbx_strand_id
1 'polypeptide(L)'
;MKIAFVLVFAFFISMAARSRELSYKERMATLAAKNHIELSQFFVDQIDPQGLPLNEYISYNVLKKSCLPLQAQFKKIDHADEELEDQSKKLRVLYEGCMEGTLALGHLYQKYLK
;
A
#
# COMPACT_ATOMS: atom_id res chain seq x y z
N MET A 1 -19.45 -17.83 -33.48
CA MET A 1 -18.92 -18.84 -32.53
C MET A 1 -17.74 -18.35 -31.69
N LYS A 2 -16.75 -17.64 -32.24
CA LYS A 2 -15.58 -17.16 -31.47
C LYS A 2 -15.94 -16.21 -30.31
N ILE A 3 -16.89 -15.29 -30.52
CA ILE A 3 -17.32 -14.31 -29.51
C ILE A 3 -18.03 -14.97 -28.31
N ALA A 4 -18.84 -16.00 -28.56
CA ALA A 4 -19.52 -16.74 -27.50
C ALA A 4 -18.50 -17.46 -26.58
N PHE A 5 -17.42 -17.99 -27.16
CA PHE A 5 -16.35 -18.62 -26.40
C PHE A 5 -15.61 -17.62 -25.50
N VAL A 6 -15.35 -16.41 -26.00
CA VAL A 6 -14.73 -15.33 -25.22
C VAL A 6 -15.62 -14.90 -24.05
N LEU A 7 -16.94 -14.77 -24.26
CA LEU A 7 -17.88 -14.40 -23.21
C LEU A 7 -18.00 -15.46 -22.12
N VAL A 8 -18.03 -16.74 -22.50
CA VAL A 8 -18.07 -17.86 -21.56
C VAL A 8 -16.75 -17.94 -20.77
N PHE A 9 -15.61 -17.78 -21.43
CA PHE A 9 -14.31 -17.80 -20.77
C PHE A 9 -14.14 -16.62 -19.81
N ALA A 10 -14.57 -15.43 -20.20
CA ALA A 10 -14.59 -14.26 -19.33
C ALA A 10 -15.46 -14.51 -18.09
N PHE A 11 -16.65 -15.09 -18.24
CA PHE A 11 -17.55 -15.41 -17.12
C PHE A 11 -16.94 -16.40 -16.12
N PHE A 12 -16.27 -17.45 -16.59
CA PHE A 12 -15.57 -18.39 -15.71
C PHE A 12 -14.37 -17.76 -15.02
N ILE A 13 -13.63 -16.86 -15.68
CA ILE A 13 -12.56 -16.08 -15.05
C ILE A 13 -13.13 -15.17 -13.96
N SER A 14 -14.27 -14.51 -14.17
CA SER A 14 -14.89 -13.68 -13.13
C SER A 14 -15.37 -14.50 -11.93
N MET A 15 -15.85 -15.73 -12.14
CA MET A 15 -16.24 -16.63 -11.03
C MET A 15 -15.03 -17.19 -10.28
N ALA A 16 -13.90 -17.40 -10.95
CA ALA A 16 -12.65 -17.83 -10.32
C ALA A 16 -11.99 -16.71 -9.48
N ALA A 17 -12.26 -15.44 -9.80
CA ALA A 17 -11.80 -14.30 -9.02
C ALA A 17 -12.61 -14.06 -7.73
N ARG A 18 -12.85 -15.10 -6.93
CA ARG A 18 -13.40 -14.94 -5.58
C ARG A 18 -12.29 -14.43 -4.66
N SER A 19 -12.41 -13.18 -4.24
CA SER A 19 -11.59 -12.66 -3.15
C SER A 19 -11.97 -13.34 -1.84
N ARG A 20 -11.00 -13.89 -1.11
CA ARG A 20 -11.19 -14.44 0.24
C ARG A 20 -11.86 -13.42 1.18
N GLU A 21 -12.74 -13.89 2.05
CA GLU A 21 -13.24 -13.05 3.15
C GLU A 21 -12.14 -12.78 4.19
N LEU A 22 -11.86 -11.51 4.45
CA LEU A 22 -10.88 -11.11 5.46
C LEU A 22 -11.46 -11.26 6.87
N SER A 23 -10.62 -11.72 7.81
CA SER A 23 -10.97 -11.67 9.23
C SER A 23 -11.21 -10.23 9.69
N TYR A 24 -11.96 -10.02 10.77
CA TYR A 24 -12.15 -8.68 11.34
C TYR A 24 -10.81 -7.97 11.65
N LYS A 25 -9.83 -8.71 12.20
CA LYS A 25 -8.51 -8.16 12.54
C LYS A 25 -7.74 -7.74 11.30
N GLU A 26 -7.77 -8.58 10.27
CA GLU A 26 -7.10 -8.31 9.00
C GLU A 26 -7.78 -7.16 8.24
N ARG A 27 -9.11 -7.08 8.27
CA ARG A 27 -9.88 -5.98 7.69
C ARG A 27 -9.54 -4.64 8.34
N MET A 28 -9.48 -4.60 9.67
CA MET A 28 -9.12 -3.38 10.41
C MET A 28 -7.66 -2.98 10.17
N ALA A 29 -6.73 -3.94 10.20
CA ALA A 29 -5.32 -3.69 9.86
C ALA A 29 -5.17 -3.16 8.43
N THR A 30 -5.93 -3.74 7.49
CA THR A 30 -5.93 -3.33 6.09
C THR A 30 -6.44 -1.91 5.90
N LEU A 31 -7.54 -1.55 6.58
CA LEU A 31 -8.10 -0.20 6.52
C LEU A 31 -7.11 0.85 7.06
N ALA A 32 -6.54 0.60 8.25
CA ALA A 32 -5.57 1.50 8.85
C ALA A 32 -4.35 1.72 7.95
N ALA A 33 -3.81 0.63 7.39
CA ALA A 33 -2.66 0.69 6.52
C ALA A 33 -2.95 1.37 5.16
N LYS A 34 -4.16 1.21 4.58
CA LYS A 34 -4.56 1.95 3.36
C LYS A 34 -4.57 3.46 3.61
N ASN A 35 -5.24 3.90 4.67
CA ASN A 35 -5.29 5.32 5.04
C ASN A 35 -3.88 5.89 5.27
N HIS A 36 -2.98 5.11 5.85
CA HIS A 36 -1.63 5.59 6.13
C HIS A 36 -0.75 5.67 4.88
N ILE A 37 -0.93 4.77 3.92
CA ILE A 37 -0.29 4.85 2.60
C ILE A 37 -0.74 6.12 1.89
N GLU A 38 -2.05 6.42 1.90
CA GLU A 38 -2.58 7.65 1.29
C GLU A 38 -1.96 8.91 1.90
N LEU A 39 -1.82 8.95 3.23
CA LEU A 39 -1.13 10.04 3.92
C LEU A 39 0.35 10.17 3.52
N SER A 40 1.06 9.04 3.42
CA SER A 40 2.45 9.01 2.95
C SER A 40 2.57 9.61 1.54
N GLN A 41 1.64 9.22 0.66
CA GLN A 41 1.59 9.66 -0.73
C GLN A 41 1.28 11.16 -0.83
N PHE A 42 0.35 11.64 -0.01
CA PHE A 42 0.09 13.08 0.13
C PHE A 42 1.37 13.86 0.43
N PHE A 43 2.18 13.45 1.41
CA PHE A 43 3.43 14.16 1.69
C PHE A 43 4.42 14.09 0.52
N VAL A 44 4.54 12.93 -0.13
CA VAL A 44 5.42 12.77 -1.30
C VAL A 44 5.02 13.73 -2.43
N ASP A 45 3.72 13.92 -2.65
CA ASP A 45 3.19 14.77 -3.72
C ASP A 45 3.32 16.27 -3.41
N GLN A 46 3.39 16.66 -2.13
CA GLN A 46 3.53 18.07 -1.74
C GLN A 46 4.97 18.55 -1.57
N ILE A 47 5.93 17.64 -1.35
CA ILE A 47 7.34 18.00 -1.19
C ILE A 47 7.98 18.18 -2.57
N ASP A 48 8.48 19.38 -2.88
CA ASP A 48 9.32 19.60 -4.06
C ASP A 48 10.74 19.06 -3.81
N PRO A 49 11.16 17.97 -4.49
CA PRO A 49 12.47 17.39 -4.27
C PRO A 49 13.62 18.26 -4.80
N GLN A 50 13.36 19.21 -5.71
CA GLN A 50 14.42 20.08 -6.27
C GLN A 50 14.82 21.20 -5.32
N GLY A 51 13.91 21.61 -4.43
CA GLY A 51 14.18 22.59 -3.37
C GLY A 51 14.93 22.03 -2.16
N LEU A 52 15.15 20.72 -2.09
CA LEU A 52 15.78 20.07 -0.95
C LEU A 52 17.31 20.15 -0.99
N PRO A 53 17.97 20.45 0.15
CA PRO A 53 19.40 20.20 0.33
C PRO A 53 19.75 18.71 0.10
N LEU A 54 20.97 18.44 -0.37
CA LEU A 54 21.39 17.09 -0.81
C LEU A 54 21.13 15.98 0.25
N ASN A 55 21.42 16.25 1.52
CA ASN A 55 21.20 15.30 2.61
C ASN A 55 19.72 14.94 2.81
N GLU A 56 18.82 15.90 2.62
CA GLU A 56 17.39 15.72 2.76
C GLU A 56 16.76 15.15 1.50
N TYR A 57 17.30 15.46 0.33
CA TYR A 57 16.96 14.79 -0.92
C TYR A 57 17.24 13.29 -0.87
N ILE A 58 18.41 12.89 -0.33
CA ILE A 58 18.75 11.48 -0.12
C ILE A 58 17.76 10.83 0.85
N SER A 59 17.49 11.49 1.99
CA SER A 59 16.51 11.03 2.97
C SER A 59 15.12 10.87 2.34
N TYR A 60 14.62 11.88 1.63
CA TYR A 60 13.35 11.86 0.91
C TYR A 60 13.23 10.65 -0.04
N ASN A 61 14.27 10.33 -0.79
CA ASN A 61 14.26 9.20 -1.72
C ASN A 61 14.13 7.84 -1.03
N VAL A 62 14.62 7.71 0.20
CA VAL A 62 14.42 6.52 1.03
C VAL A 62 13.01 6.54 1.62
N LEU A 63 12.60 7.68 2.19
CA LEU A 63 11.34 7.82 2.90
C LEU A 63 10.12 7.63 1.99
N LYS A 64 10.15 8.14 0.74
CA LYS A 64 9.06 7.92 -0.24
C LYS A 64 8.84 6.45 -0.62
N LYS A 65 9.79 5.58 -0.27
CA LYS A 65 9.73 4.12 -0.51
C LYS A 65 9.39 3.32 0.76
N SER A 66 9.25 3.97 1.92
CA SER A 66 9.03 3.32 3.22
C SER A 66 7.79 2.42 3.25
N CYS A 67 6.72 2.79 2.54
CA CYS A 67 5.48 2.01 2.48
C CYS A 67 5.46 0.93 1.39
N LEU A 68 6.50 0.80 0.55
CA LEU A 68 6.55 -0.23 -0.51
C LEU A 68 6.39 -1.67 0.02
N PRO A 69 7.02 -2.07 1.14
CA PRO A 69 6.83 -3.42 1.68
C PRO A 69 5.39 -3.70 2.10
N LEU A 70 4.72 -2.71 2.69
CA LEU A 70 3.31 -2.79 3.09
C LEU A 70 2.38 -2.89 1.88
N GLN A 71 2.60 -2.06 0.87
CA GLN A 71 1.88 -2.13 -0.42
C GLN A 71 2.07 -3.48 -1.11
N ALA A 72 3.29 -4.02 -1.10
CA ALA A 72 3.58 -5.33 -1.69
C ALA A 72 2.85 -6.45 -0.94
N GLN A 73 2.71 -6.35 0.39
CA GLN A 73 1.93 -7.31 1.17
C GLN A 73 0.43 -7.19 0.90
N PHE A 74 -0.09 -5.98 0.64
CA PHE A 74 -1.50 -5.82 0.24
C PHE A 74 -1.83 -6.49 -1.07
N LYS A 75 -0.98 -6.33 -2.09
CA LYS A 75 -1.17 -7.03 -3.37
C LYS A 75 -1.24 -8.54 -3.20
N LYS A 76 -0.55 -9.10 -2.20
CA LYS A 76 -0.64 -10.53 -1.88
C LYS A 76 -1.98 -10.90 -1.25
N ILE A 77 -2.51 -10.06 -0.36
CA ILE A 77 -3.81 -10.30 0.29
C ILE A 77 -4.97 -10.15 -0.72
N ASP A 78 -4.91 -9.14 -1.59
CA ASP A 78 -5.96 -8.88 -2.59
C ASP A 78 -6.07 -9.99 -3.66
N HIS A 79 -4.98 -10.72 -3.91
CA HIS A 79 -4.92 -11.83 -4.89
C HIS A 79 -4.85 -13.21 -4.23
N ALA A 80 -5.10 -13.31 -2.94
CA ALA A 80 -4.99 -14.57 -2.22
C ALA A 80 -6.27 -15.39 -2.25
N ASP A 81 -6.09 -16.70 -2.44
CA ASP A 81 -7.12 -17.71 -2.30
C ASP A 81 -7.48 -17.92 -0.81
N GLU A 82 -8.59 -18.64 -0.57
CA GLU A 82 -9.14 -18.91 0.76
C GLU A 82 -8.14 -19.58 1.75
N GLU A 83 -7.10 -20.23 1.22
CA GLU A 83 -6.06 -20.92 2.00
C GLU A 83 -5.03 -20.00 2.65
N LEU A 84 -4.99 -18.71 2.30
CA LEU A 84 -4.05 -17.79 2.92
C LEU A 84 -4.43 -17.55 4.39
N GLU A 85 -3.51 -17.85 5.30
CA GLU A 85 -3.69 -17.55 6.72
C GLU A 85 -3.79 -16.03 6.99
N ASP A 86 -4.45 -15.67 8.09
CA ASP A 86 -4.57 -14.29 8.55
C ASP A 86 -3.21 -13.55 8.60
N GLN A 87 -3.09 -12.47 7.83
CA GLN A 87 -1.84 -11.70 7.71
C GLN A 87 -1.76 -10.52 8.70
N SER A 88 -2.69 -10.38 9.65
CA SER A 88 -2.78 -9.18 10.50
C SER A 88 -1.49 -8.87 11.26
N LYS A 89 -0.79 -9.90 11.77
CA LYS A 89 0.50 -9.74 12.47
C LYS A 89 1.59 -9.19 11.54
N LYS A 90 1.68 -9.74 10.33
CA LYS A 90 2.68 -9.33 9.36
C LYS A 90 2.38 -7.93 8.82
N LEU A 91 1.12 -7.64 8.55
CA LEU A 91 0.65 -6.30 8.18
C LEU A 91 1.04 -5.28 9.25
N ARG A 92 0.87 -5.61 10.54
CA ARG A 92 1.25 -4.71 11.64
C ARG A 92 2.74 -4.34 11.62
N VAL A 93 3.64 -5.32 11.45
CA VAL A 93 5.08 -5.05 11.42
C VAL A 93 5.45 -4.15 10.23
N LEU A 94 4.87 -4.42 9.05
CA LEU A 94 5.13 -3.60 7.85
C LEU A 94 4.50 -2.20 7.97
N TYR A 95 3.37 -2.10 8.66
CA TYR A 95 2.68 -0.86 8.96
C TYR A 95 3.52 0.04 9.86
N GLU A 96 4.15 -0.50 10.90
CA GLU A 96 5.03 0.25 11.80
C GLU A 96 6.19 0.89 11.00
N GLY A 97 6.82 0.17 10.06
CA GLY A 97 7.85 0.74 9.19
C GLY A 97 7.36 1.83 8.23
N CYS A 98 6.16 1.66 7.65
CA CYS A 98 5.52 2.69 6.82
C CYS A 98 5.16 3.93 7.63
N MET A 99 4.71 3.76 8.88
CA MET A 99 4.36 4.84 9.79
C MET A 99 5.59 5.70 10.14
N GLU A 100 6.70 5.08 10.53
CA GLU A 100 7.95 5.81 10.83
C GLU A 100 8.44 6.61 9.61
N GLY A 101 8.41 6.01 8.43
CA GLY A 101 8.76 6.72 7.20
C GLY A 101 7.82 7.87 6.86
N THR A 102 6.53 7.68 7.11
CA THR A 102 5.50 8.71 6.90
C THR A 102 5.62 9.86 7.89
N LEU A 103 5.96 9.58 9.16
CA LEU A 103 6.24 10.61 10.16
C LEU A 103 7.44 11.46 9.76
N ALA A 104 8.52 10.83 9.30
CA ALA A 104 9.70 11.55 8.82
C ALA A 104 9.40 12.38 7.55
N LEU A 105 8.55 11.89 6.63
CA LEU A 105 8.04 12.69 5.51
C LEU A 105 7.22 13.88 6.01
N GLY A 106 6.36 13.69 7.02
CA GLY A 106 5.58 14.77 7.63
C GLY A 106 6.47 15.87 8.23
N HIS A 107 7.57 15.50 8.90
CA HIS A 107 8.55 16.46 9.40
C HIS A 107 9.25 17.22 8.26
N LEU A 108 9.62 16.52 7.19
CA LEU A 108 10.23 17.16 6.02
C LEU A 108 9.24 18.11 5.34
N TYR A 109 7.99 17.69 5.16
CA TYR A 109 6.91 18.50 4.63
C TYR A 109 6.69 19.77 5.46
N GLN A 110 6.57 19.64 6.78
CA GLN A 110 6.39 20.79 7.67
C GLN A 110 7.57 21.77 7.62
N LYS A 111 8.79 21.28 7.40
CA LYS A 111 9.99 22.11 7.32
C LYS A 111 10.05 22.96 6.03
N TYR A 112 9.49 22.46 4.93
CA TYR A 112 9.59 23.08 3.60
C TYR A 112 8.28 23.67 3.08
N LEU A 113 7.17 23.46 3.80
CA LEU A 113 6.00 24.32 3.71
C LEU A 113 6.33 25.71 4.27
N LYS A 114 6.54 26.66 3.37
CA LYS A 114 6.13 28.05 3.60
C LYS A 114 4.75 28.25 3.00
#